data_AF-A0AAD4GTP7-F1
#
_entry.id   AF-A0AAD4GTP7-F1
#
_cell.length_a   1.000
_cell.length_b   1.000
_cell.length_c   1.000
_cell.angle_alpha   90.00
_cell.angle_beta   90.00
_cell.angle_gamma   90.00
#
_symmetry.space_group_name_H-M   'P 1'
#
loop_
_entity.id
_entity.type
_entity.pdbx_description
1 polymer ?
#
loop_
_entity_poly.entity_id
_entity_poly.type
_entity_poly.pdbx_seq_one_letter_code
_entity_poly.pdbx_strand_id
1 'polypeptide(L)'
;MGRWGWRLFEGDQDLDIACALPKSLSIKNTGKWLHSLSEMIHQTDKLAPQGAREIYKTQEYVDELANEIVPWVRTKLNTDNLGDRLFAASRARESEQDAFPPNEYKIIVLGALMMRAGAKIKNEDLQHLRELVPRIHCSAGYALPIGDEGFRAPGRAQFLAALDHYQEGVPRNFQEPSYFHCGQVKGDVGHGLLVCGRCKGACCVNVIIGRTIDLAVFLLGAAGCLMFDGSVMIEFPVRPVGGIMNTEDVDIGVQ
;
A
#
# COMPACT_ATOMS: atom_id res chain seq x y z
N MET A 1 19.95 -7.26 15.54
CA MET A 1 19.25 -6.03 15.13
C MET A 1 18.01 -6.45 14.36
N GLY A 2 16.82 -6.32 14.94
CA GLY A 2 15.59 -6.64 14.22
C GLY A 2 15.16 -5.47 13.36
N ARG A 3 14.48 -5.82 12.29
CA ARG A 3 14.06 -4.91 11.23
C ARG A 3 12.69 -4.34 11.60
N TRP A 4 12.42 -3.08 11.25
CA TRP A 4 11.11 -2.42 11.26
C TRP A 4 10.76 -2.08 9.81
N GLY A 5 9.51 -2.28 9.41
CA GLY A 5 9.05 -1.97 8.06
C GLY A 5 7.62 -1.42 8.10
N TRP A 6 7.40 -0.33 7.40
CA TRP A 6 6.18 0.45 7.28
C TRP A 6 5.45 0.21 5.96
N ARG A 7 6.09 -0.43 4.97
CA ARG A 7 5.53 -0.68 3.64
C ARG A 7 6.12 -1.93 2.96
N LEU A 8 5.54 -2.30 1.83
CA LEU A 8 6.08 -3.33 0.93
C LEU A 8 7.30 -2.77 0.16
N PHE A 9 8.28 -3.62 -0.17
CA PHE A 9 9.56 -3.22 -0.82
C PHE A 9 10.49 -2.36 0.05
N GLU A 10 10.40 -2.50 1.37
CA GLU A 10 11.28 -1.77 2.30
C GLU A 10 12.50 -2.60 2.71
N GLY A 11 12.41 -3.93 2.69
CA GLY A 11 13.52 -4.82 3.06
C GLY A 11 14.41 -5.21 1.88
N ASP A 12 15.70 -5.45 2.16
CA ASP A 12 16.66 -6.00 1.17
C ASP A 12 16.10 -7.24 0.46
N GLN A 13 15.40 -8.10 1.21
CA GLN A 13 14.83 -9.35 0.70
C GLN A 13 13.84 -9.12 -0.44
N ASP A 14 13.03 -8.08 -0.39
CA ASP A 14 12.03 -7.79 -1.44
C ASP A 14 12.73 -7.41 -2.74
N LEU A 15 13.84 -6.66 -2.64
CA LEU A 15 14.67 -6.26 -3.76
C LEU A 15 15.47 -7.43 -4.32
N ASP A 16 16.05 -8.26 -3.46
CA ASP A 16 16.74 -9.49 -3.87
C ASP A 16 15.79 -10.42 -4.64
N ILE A 17 14.56 -10.58 -4.17
CA ILE A 17 13.51 -11.32 -4.89
C ILE A 17 13.24 -10.65 -6.25
N ALA A 18 13.00 -9.34 -6.29
CA ALA A 18 12.72 -8.63 -7.56
C ALA A 18 13.85 -8.75 -8.58
N CYS A 19 15.11 -8.68 -8.13
CA CYS A 19 16.31 -8.87 -8.94
C CYS A 19 16.41 -10.32 -9.46
N ALA A 20 16.14 -11.31 -8.60
CA ALA A 20 16.34 -12.71 -8.92
C ALA A 20 15.17 -13.35 -9.69
N LEU A 21 13.95 -12.82 -9.55
CA LEU A 21 12.70 -13.38 -10.07
C LEU A 21 12.77 -13.75 -11.57
N PRO A 22 13.23 -12.86 -12.46
CA PRO A 22 13.26 -13.19 -13.88
C PRO A 22 14.16 -14.40 -14.21
N LYS A 23 15.32 -14.49 -13.53
CA LYS A 23 16.27 -15.58 -13.72
C LYS A 23 15.77 -16.87 -13.06
N SER A 24 15.18 -16.80 -11.87
CA SER A 24 14.68 -17.97 -11.15
C SER A 24 13.50 -18.63 -11.87
N LEU A 25 12.72 -17.86 -12.63
CA LEU A 25 11.60 -18.36 -13.44
C LEU A 25 12.01 -18.71 -14.88
N SER A 26 13.31 -18.90 -15.12
CA SER A 26 13.87 -19.31 -16.41
C SER A 26 13.53 -18.38 -17.59
N ILE A 27 13.29 -17.09 -17.34
CA ILE A 27 13.18 -16.13 -18.43
C ILE A 27 14.57 -15.93 -19.05
N LYS A 28 14.71 -16.35 -20.30
CA LYS A 28 15.95 -16.16 -21.07
C LYS A 28 16.14 -14.69 -21.42
N ASN A 29 17.39 -14.24 -21.50
CA ASN A 29 17.81 -12.93 -22.01
C ASN A 29 17.39 -11.69 -21.19
N THR A 30 17.12 -11.83 -19.89
CA THR A 30 16.82 -10.70 -19.00
C THR A 30 18.00 -9.73 -18.87
N GLY A 31 19.24 -10.20 -19.03
CA GLY A 31 20.44 -9.33 -19.10
C GLY A 31 20.53 -8.42 -20.33
N LYS A 32 19.53 -8.46 -21.24
CA LYS A 32 19.40 -7.55 -22.39
C LYS A 32 18.22 -6.58 -22.23
N TRP A 33 17.55 -6.59 -21.09
CA TRP A 33 16.43 -5.69 -20.85
C TRP A 33 16.97 -4.28 -20.61
N LEU A 34 16.30 -3.28 -21.20
CA LEU A 34 16.65 -1.88 -20.98
C LEU A 34 16.38 -1.48 -19.53
N HIS A 35 15.25 -1.94 -18.99
CA HIS A 35 14.89 -1.76 -17.59
C HIS A 35 14.55 -3.09 -16.92
N SER A 36 15.03 -3.27 -15.70
CA SER A 36 14.75 -4.44 -14.87
C SER A 36 13.46 -4.28 -14.06
N LEU A 37 12.92 -5.39 -13.53
CA LEU A 37 11.77 -5.33 -12.60
C LEU A 37 12.13 -4.60 -11.31
N SER A 38 13.36 -4.77 -10.84
CA SER A 38 13.90 -4.10 -9.65
C SER A 38 14.00 -2.60 -9.82
N GLU A 39 14.17 -2.04 -11.03
CA GLU A 39 14.22 -0.58 -11.22
C GLU A 39 12.88 0.13 -10.93
N MET A 40 11.76 -0.60 -10.95
CA MET A 40 10.45 -0.04 -10.61
C MET A 40 10.26 0.20 -9.11
N ILE A 41 11.13 -0.40 -8.29
CA ILE A 41 11.11 -0.34 -6.84
C ILE A 41 12.47 0.20 -6.38
N HIS A 42 12.53 0.94 -5.28
CA HIS A 42 13.82 1.36 -4.76
C HIS A 42 13.80 1.38 -3.25
N GLN A 43 14.92 0.96 -2.67
CA GLN A 43 15.13 0.99 -1.25
C GLN A 43 15.31 2.43 -0.81
N THR A 44 14.35 2.96 -0.03
CA THR A 44 14.62 4.17 0.77
C THR A 44 15.15 3.82 2.16
N ASP A 45 15.55 2.56 2.38
CA ASP A 45 16.13 2.13 3.64
C ASP A 45 17.29 3.05 4.00
N LYS A 46 17.34 3.40 5.28
CA LYS A 46 18.32 4.32 5.86
C LYS A 46 19.77 3.81 5.70
N LEU A 47 19.95 2.55 5.31
CA LEU A 47 21.24 1.93 5.03
C LEU A 47 21.81 2.27 3.64
N ALA A 48 21.00 2.72 2.68
CA ALA A 48 21.50 3.17 1.39
C ALA A 48 22.36 4.44 1.56
N PRO A 49 23.51 4.57 0.86
CA PRO A 49 24.34 5.77 0.94
C PRO A 49 23.52 7.03 0.67
N GLN A 50 23.81 8.11 1.40
CA GLN A 50 23.01 9.33 1.31
C GLN A 50 22.86 9.85 -0.12
N GLY A 51 23.93 9.81 -0.92
CA GLY A 51 23.88 10.20 -2.33
C GLY A 51 22.89 9.38 -3.17
N ALA A 52 22.80 8.07 -2.94
CA ALA A 52 21.83 7.21 -3.62
C ALA A 52 20.39 7.56 -3.21
N ARG A 53 20.18 7.91 -1.94
CA ARG A 53 18.87 8.32 -1.42
C ARG A 53 18.42 9.69 -1.92
N GLU A 54 19.35 10.61 -2.18
CA GLU A 54 19.02 11.92 -2.73
C GLU A 54 18.62 11.84 -4.21
N ILE A 55 19.20 10.92 -4.99
CA ILE A 55 18.80 10.67 -6.38
C ILE A 55 17.30 10.32 -6.45
N TYR A 56 16.82 9.45 -5.57
CA TYR A 56 15.39 9.07 -5.56
C TYR A 56 14.42 10.19 -5.18
N LYS A 57 14.93 11.33 -4.70
CA LYS A 57 14.12 12.52 -4.39
C LYS A 57 14.12 13.55 -5.52
N THR A 58 14.93 13.37 -6.56
CA THR A 58 14.98 14.33 -7.67
C THR A 58 13.72 14.21 -8.52
N GLN A 59 13.25 15.35 -9.03
CA GLN A 59 12.11 15.36 -9.95
C GLN A 59 12.44 14.60 -11.24
N GLU A 60 13.69 14.71 -11.71
CA GLU A 60 14.19 13.98 -12.88
C GLU A 60 13.98 12.46 -12.73
N TYR A 61 14.37 11.88 -11.59
CA TYR A 61 14.17 10.46 -11.34
C TYR A 61 12.67 10.09 -11.23
N VAL A 62 11.85 10.93 -10.59
CA VAL A 62 10.40 10.72 -10.49
C VAL A 62 9.78 10.69 -11.89
N ASP A 63 10.20 11.60 -12.77
CA ASP A 63 9.72 11.70 -14.14
C ASP A 63 10.20 10.52 -15.00
N GLU A 64 11.48 10.14 -14.91
CA GLU A 64 12.05 8.96 -15.58
C GLU A 64 11.32 7.67 -15.15
N LEU A 65 11.10 7.49 -13.85
CA LEU A 65 10.41 6.33 -13.31
C LEU A 65 8.96 6.24 -13.80
N ALA A 66 8.24 7.36 -13.82
CA ALA A 66 6.84 7.42 -14.22
C ALA A 66 6.63 7.30 -15.73
N ASN A 67 7.53 7.90 -16.53
CA ASN A 67 7.33 8.06 -17.98
C ASN A 67 8.15 7.09 -18.82
N GLU A 68 9.25 6.54 -18.32
CA GLU A 68 10.14 5.66 -19.07
C GLU A 68 10.16 4.24 -18.50
N ILE A 69 10.61 4.08 -17.25
CA ILE A 69 10.89 2.77 -16.63
C ILE A 69 9.60 1.96 -16.49
N VAL A 70 8.59 2.50 -15.79
CA VAL A 70 7.34 1.78 -15.50
C VAL A 70 6.56 1.44 -16.78
N PRO A 71 6.36 2.37 -17.74
CA PRO A 71 5.70 2.05 -19.01
C PRO A 71 6.46 1.01 -19.84
N TRP A 72 7.79 1.05 -19.87
CA TRP A 72 8.61 0.06 -20.57
C TRP A 72 8.42 -1.34 -19.97
N VAL A 73 8.51 -1.46 -18.64
CA VAL A 73 8.36 -2.75 -17.95
C VAL A 73 6.94 -3.29 -18.14
N ARG A 74 5.91 -2.46 -18.03
CA ARG A 74 4.52 -2.85 -18.33
C ARG A 74 4.41 -3.44 -19.73
N THR A 75 4.93 -2.73 -20.73
CA THR A 75 4.88 -3.16 -22.13
C THR A 75 5.54 -4.52 -22.29
N LYS A 76 6.69 -4.74 -21.64
CA LYS A 76 7.36 -6.04 -21.68
C LYS A 76 6.59 -7.16 -20.97
N LEU A 77 5.99 -6.88 -19.82
CA LEU A 77 5.17 -7.86 -19.10
C LEU A 77 3.92 -8.24 -19.91
N ASN A 78 3.33 -7.29 -20.64
CA ASN A 78 2.16 -7.55 -21.48
C ASN A 78 2.51 -8.22 -22.82
N THR A 79 3.72 -7.99 -23.34
CA THR A 79 4.18 -8.59 -24.61
C THR A 79 4.27 -10.11 -24.47
N ASP A 80 3.71 -10.82 -25.44
CA ASP A 80 3.65 -12.29 -25.49
C ASP A 80 3.10 -12.93 -24.20
N ASN A 81 2.22 -12.21 -23.48
CA ASN A 81 1.70 -12.60 -22.18
C ASN A 81 2.80 -13.04 -21.19
N LEU A 82 3.93 -12.31 -21.17
CA LEU A 82 5.05 -12.62 -20.28
C LEU A 82 4.62 -12.67 -18.81
N GLY A 83 3.79 -11.73 -18.35
CA GLY A 83 3.23 -11.71 -16.99
C GLY A 83 2.47 -12.98 -16.62
N ASP A 84 1.59 -13.46 -17.51
CA ASP A 84 0.86 -14.72 -17.30
C ASP A 84 1.81 -15.92 -17.19
N ARG A 85 2.83 -15.98 -18.04
CA ARG A 85 3.84 -17.04 -17.99
C ARG A 85 4.65 -16.99 -16.70
N LEU A 86 4.91 -15.80 -16.18
CA LEU A 86 5.57 -15.60 -14.90
C LEU A 86 4.73 -16.15 -13.75
N PHE A 87 3.43 -15.84 -13.72
CA PHE A 87 2.53 -16.41 -12.72
C PHE A 87 2.45 -17.93 -12.84
N ALA A 88 2.26 -18.47 -14.04
CA ALA A 88 2.22 -19.91 -14.28
C ALA A 88 3.52 -20.60 -13.81
N ALA A 89 4.68 -20.05 -14.15
CA ALA A 89 5.98 -20.56 -13.71
C ALA A 89 6.15 -20.49 -12.20
N SER A 90 5.67 -19.41 -11.55
CA SER A 90 5.79 -19.26 -10.10
C SER A 90 4.87 -20.23 -9.36
N ARG A 91 3.64 -20.41 -9.83
CA ARG A 91 2.66 -21.36 -9.29
C ARG A 91 3.11 -22.81 -9.44
N ALA A 92 3.75 -23.16 -10.57
CA ALA A 92 4.31 -24.50 -10.76
C ALA A 92 5.39 -24.87 -9.73
N ARG A 93 6.00 -23.86 -9.09
CA ARG A 93 7.05 -24.01 -8.09
C ARG A 93 6.58 -23.76 -6.66
N GLU A 94 5.30 -23.43 -6.46
CA GLU A 94 4.74 -23.04 -5.15
C GLU A 94 4.95 -24.14 -4.09
N SER A 95 4.81 -25.41 -4.47
CA SER A 95 4.96 -26.56 -3.57
C SER A 95 6.41 -27.01 -3.34
N GLU A 96 7.40 -26.37 -3.95
CA GLU A 96 8.81 -26.70 -3.71
C GLU A 96 9.17 -26.38 -2.24
N GLN A 97 9.54 -27.40 -1.48
CA GLN A 97 9.95 -27.26 -0.07
C GLN A 97 11.34 -26.60 0.04
N ASP A 98 11.66 -26.06 1.22
CA ASP A 98 12.96 -25.46 1.59
C ASP A 98 13.40 -24.21 0.81
N ALA A 99 12.47 -23.55 0.11
CA ALA A 99 12.73 -22.26 -0.49
C ALA A 99 12.82 -21.15 0.58
N PHE A 100 13.96 -20.45 0.65
CA PHE A 100 14.10 -19.22 1.43
C PHE A 100 14.35 -18.02 0.51
N PRO A 101 13.48 -16.98 0.49
CA PRO A 101 12.16 -16.91 1.14
C PRO A 101 11.17 -17.94 0.58
N PRO A 102 10.04 -18.19 1.29
CA PRO A 102 8.95 -19.04 0.82
C PRO A 102 8.48 -18.66 -0.59
N ASN A 103 8.10 -19.65 -1.40
CA ASN A 103 7.69 -19.39 -2.77
C ASN A 103 6.38 -18.61 -2.83
N GLU A 104 5.49 -18.78 -1.84
CA GLU A 104 4.30 -17.94 -1.67
C GLU A 104 4.67 -16.46 -1.60
N TYR A 105 5.72 -16.12 -0.84
CA TYR A 105 6.15 -14.73 -0.74
C TYR A 105 6.74 -14.20 -2.05
N LYS A 106 7.47 -15.03 -2.79
CA LYS A 106 7.95 -14.65 -4.14
C LYS A 106 6.79 -14.37 -5.10
N ILE A 107 5.70 -15.12 -5.00
CA ILE A 107 4.48 -14.88 -5.79
C ILE A 107 3.83 -13.55 -5.38
N ILE A 108 3.78 -13.22 -4.08
CA ILE A 108 3.31 -11.90 -3.61
C ILE A 108 4.16 -10.77 -4.20
N VAL A 109 5.49 -10.91 -4.16
CA VAL A 109 6.42 -9.91 -4.75
C VAL A 109 6.21 -9.78 -6.26
N LEU A 110 6.03 -10.88 -6.99
CA LEU A 110 5.68 -10.85 -8.41
C LEU A 110 4.36 -10.10 -8.64
N GLY A 111 3.31 -10.39 -7.86
CA GLY A 111 2.03 -9.69 -7.95
C GLY A 111 2.17 -8.20 -7.69
N ALA A 112 2.96 -7.81 -6.69
CA ALA A 112 3.24 -6.42 -6.38
C ALA A 112 4.00 -5.71 -7.50
N LEU A 113 4.99 -6.37 -8.14
CA LEU A 113 5.69 -5.84 -9.31
C LEU A 113 4.77 -5.66 -10.52
N MET A 114 3.86 -6.61 -10.75
CA MET A 114 2.85 -6.52 -11.81
C MET A 114 1.90 -5.33 -11.58
N MET A 115 1.41 -5.15 -10.35
CA MET A 115 0.60 -3.99 -9.97
C MET A 115 1.39 -2.69 -10.05
N ARG A 116 2.66 -2.69 -9.65
CA ARG A 116 3.57 -1.53 -9.76
C ARG A 116 3.76 -1.09 -11.20
N ALA A 117 3.88 -2.05 -12.11
CA ALA A 117 3.93 -1.78 -13.53
C ALA A 117 2.58 -1.29 -14.07
N GLY A 118 1.46 -1.68 -13.45
CA GLY A 118 0.12 -1.59 -14.07
C GLY A 118 -0.02 -2.59 -15.22
N ALA A 119 0.71 -3.71 -15.15
CA ALA A 119 0.64 -4.79 -16.12
C ALA A 119 -0.69 -5.53 -15.98
N LYS A 120 -1.09 -6.24 -17.04
CA LYS A 120 -2.30 -7.05 -17.05
C LYS A 120 -2.14 -8.26 -16.13
N ILE A 121 -3.09 -8.44 -15.21
CA ILE A 121 -3.16 -9.59 -14.31
C ILE A 121 -4.52 -10.24 -14.50
N LYS A 122 -4.53 -11.56 -14.65
CA LYS A 122 -5.78 -12.33 -14.75
C LYS A 122 -6.53 -12.35 -13.42
N ASN A 123 -7.85 -12.46 -13.50
CA ASN A 123 -8.69 -12.54 -12.30
C ASN A 123 -8.35 -13.76 -11.45
N GLU A 124 -7.99 -14.89 -12.08
CA GLU A 124 -7.59 -16.11 -11.38
C GLU A 124 -6.29 -15.89 -10.60
N ASP A 125 -5.33 -15.15 -11.15
CA ASP A 125 -4.08 -14.84 -10.47
C ASP A 125 -4.28 -13.79 -9.37
N LEU A 126 -5.17 -12.80 -9.56
CA LEU A 126 -5.57 -11.86 -8.51
C LEU A 126 -6.23 -12.59 -7.33
N GLN A 127 -7.10 -13.56 -7.62
CA GLN A 127 -7.74 -14.37 -6.59
C GLN A 127 -6.73 -15.26 -5.86
N HIS A 128 -5.82 -15.89 -6.60
CA HIS A 128 -4.72 -16.67 -6.02
C HIS A 128 -3.86 -15.83 -5.07
N LEU A 129 -3.52 -14.60 -5.45
CA LEU A 129 -2.78 -13.67 -4.58
C LEU A 129 -3.53 -13.38 -3.27
N ARG A 130 -4.85 -13.20 -3.31
CA ARG A 130 -5.67 -13.01 -2.10
C ARG A 130 -5.65 -14.23 -1.17
N GLU A 131 -5.66 -15.43 -1.75
CA GLU A 131 -5.63 -16.69 -1.01
C GLU A 131 -4.25 -17.00 -0.41
N LEU A 132 -3.17 -16.51 -1.03
CA LEU A 132 -1.80 -16.66 -0.53
C LEU A 132 -1.51 -15.76 0.68
N VAL A 133 -2.04 -14.54 0.71
CA VAL A 133 -1.77 -13.56 1.79
C VAL A 133 -1.98 -14.14 3.21
N PRO A 134 -3.07 -14.83 3.54
CA PRO A 134 -3.26 -15.39 4.89
C PRO A 134 -2.36 -16.59 5.20
N ARG A 135 -1.72 -17.21 4.21
CA ARG A 135 -0.83 -18.37 4.40
C ARG A 135 0.59 -17.98 4.83
N ILE A 136 1.01 -16.76 4.55
CA ILE A 136 2.35 -16.26 4.85
C ILE A 136 2.37 -15.71 6.28
N HIS A 137 3.41 -16.05 7.04
CA HIS A 137 3.50 -15.55 8.41
C HIS A 137 3.85 -14.06 8.41
N CYS A 138 2.99 -13.25 9.01
CA CYS A 138 3.21 -11.81 9.15
C CYS A 138 3.44 -11.41 10.60
N SER A 139 4.60 -10.82 10.87
CA SER A 139 4.88 -10.17 12.15
C SER A 139 4.36 -8.73 12.16
N ALA A 140 3.57 -8.38 13.17
CA ALA A 140 3.03 -7.02 13.37
C ALA A 140 4.00 -6.05 14.07
N GLY A 141 5.18 -6.52 14.47
CA GLY A 141 6.17 -5.75 15.21
C GLY A 141 7.60 -6.17 14.90
N TYR A 142 8.48 -5.99 15.88
CA TYR A 142 9.86 -6.40 15.79
C TYR A 142 9.96 -7.93 15.61
N ALA A 143 10.57 -8.36 14.51
CA ALA A 143 10.91 -9.76 14.26
C ALA A 143 12.43 -9.94 14.34
N LEU A 144 12.85 -11.07 14.92
CA LEU A 144 14.25 -11.47 14.85
C LEU A 144 14.57 -11.92 13.42
N PRO A 145 15.77 -11.62 12.89
CA PRO A 145 16.13 -11.98 11.51
C PRO A 145 15.98 -13.47 11.17
N ILE A 146 16.09 -14.35 12.16
CA ILE A 146 16.07 -15.82 11.99
C ILE A 146 14.63 -16.37 11.80
N GLY A 147 13.60 -15.53 11.85
CA GLY A 147 12.20 -15.93 11.60
C GLY A 147 11.39 -14.84 10.89
N ASP A 148 12.06 -13.89 10.25
CA ASP A 148 11.41 -12.82 9.49
C ASP A 148 11.22 -13.28 8.04
N GLU A 149 9.98 -13.56 7.64
CA GLU A 149 9.62 -13.90 6.26
C GLU A 149 9.54 -12.66 5.35
N GLY A 150 9.84 -11.46 5.87
CA GLY A 150 9.83 -10.20 5.13
C GLY A 150 8.43 -9.59 4.99
N PHE A 151 7.38 -10.41 4.92
CA PHE A 151 6.00 -9.93 4.74
C PHE A 151 5.38 -9.39 6.05
N ARG A 152 5.62 -8.11 6.33
CA ARG A 152 5.20 -7.46 7.58
C ARG A 152 3.76 -6.96 7.52
N ALA A 153 3.13 -6.78 8.68
CA ALA A 153 1.72 -6.37 8.74
C ALA A 153 1.39 -5.08 7.93
N PRO A 154 2.21 -4.01 7.94
CA PRO A 154 1.93 -2.82 7.13
C PRO A 154 2.08 -3.07 5.63
N GLY A 155 3.12 -3.79 5.21
CA GLY A 155 3.31 -4.20 3.81
C GLY A 155 2.20 -5.13 3.32
N ARG A 156 1.71 -6.04 4.17
CA ARG A 156 0.54 -6.88 3.89
C ARG A 156 -0.71 -6.05 3.70
N ALA A 157 -0.99 -5.11 4.60
CA ALA A 157 -2.14 -4.22 4.46
C ALA A 157 -2.05 -3.43 3.15
N GLN A 158 -0.87 -2.88 2.83
CA GLN A 158 -0.64 -2.13 1.60
C GLN A 158 -0.84 -2.99 0.35
N PHE A 159 -0.40 -4.26 0.38
CA PHE A 159 -0.60 -5.21 -0.70
C PHE A 159 -2.08 -5.56 -0.90
N LEU A 160 -2.82 -5.81 0.18
CA LEU A 160 -4.27 -6.07 0.11
C LEU A 160 -5.02 -4.86 -0.47
N ALA A 161 -4.73 -3.65 0.00
CA ALA A 161 -5.29 -2.44 -0.59
C ALA A 161 -4.95 -2.30 -2.08
N ALA A 162 -3.72 -2.63 -2.48
CA ALA A 162 -3.33 -2.63 -3.89
C ALA A 162 -4.14 -3.63 -4.72
N LEU A 163 -4.44 -4.82 -4.19
CA LEU A 163 -5.28 -5.81 -4.86
C LEU A 163 -6.73 -5.34 -5.02
N ASP A 164 -7.29 -4.69 -4.00
CA ASP A 164 -8.67 -4.21 -4.00
C ASP A 164 -8.87 -3.00 -4.94
N HIS A 165 -7.83 -2.19 -5.11
CA HIS A 165 -7.83 -1.02 -5.99
C HIS A 165 -7.09 -1.26 -7.32
N TYR A 166 -6.77 -2.52 -7.66
CA TYR A 166 -6.05 -2.83 -8.89
C TYR A 166 -6.86 -2.43 -10.13
N GLN A 167 -6.19 -1.74 -11.06
CA GLN A 167 -6.74 -1.40 -12.37
C GLN A 167 -5.67 -1.64 -13.43
N GLU A 168 -6.04 -2.36 -14.50
CA GLU A 168 -5.15 -2.61 -15.63
C GLU A 168 -4.70 -1.27 -16.25
N GLY A 169 -3.40 -1.11 -16.49
CA GLY A 169 -2.83 0.11 -17.05
C GLY A 169 -2.62 1.25 -16.05
N VAL A 170 -3.06 1.12 -14.80
CA VAL A 170 -2.80 2.10 -13.74
C VAL A 170 -1.71 1.57 -12.82
N PRO A 171 -0.50 2.15 -12.83
CA PRO A 171 0.59 1.65 -12.00
C PRO A 171 0.37 2.01 -10.53
N ARG A 172 0.50 1.02 -9.64
CA ARG A 172 0.40 1.20 -8.19
C ARG A 172 1.67 1.80 -7.62
N ASN A 173 1.57 2.85 -6.82
CA ASN A 173 2.70 3.38 -6.07
C ASN A 173 2.81 2.73 -4.69
N PHE A 174 3.86 1.93 -4.46
CA PHE A 174 4.15 1.31 -3.15
C PHE A 174 5.07 2.18 -2.27
N GLN A 175 5.63 3.26 -2.81
CA GLN A 175 6.57 4.14 -2.10
C GLN A 175 5.87 5.27 -1.37
N GLU A 176 4.67 5.65 -1.81
CA GLU A 176 3.88 6.64 -1.10
C GLU A 176 3.49 6.13 0.29
N PRO A 177 3.36 7.03 1.27
CA PRO A 177 2.87 6.65 2.58
C PRO A 177 1.52 5.95 2.45
N SER A 178 1.32 4.89 3.23
CA SER A 178 0.05 4.17 3.34
C SER A 178 -0.42 4.16 4.78
N TYR A 179 -1.73 4.07 4.99
CA TYR A 179 -2.28 3.86 6.32
C TYR A 179 -1.81 2.53 6.91
N PHE A 180 -1.34 2.55 8.16
CA PHE A 180 -0.71 1.39 8.78
C PHE A 180 -1.63 0.16 8.89
N HIS A 181 -2.94 0.37 9.11
CA HIS A 181 -3.89 -0.72 9.35
C HIS A 181 -4.60 -1.21 8.09
N CYS A 182 -4.97 -0.30 7.17
CA CYS A 182 -5.69 -0.67 5.96
C CYS A 182 -4.84 -0.62 4.69
N GLY A 183 -3.61 -0.09 4.75
CA GLY A 183 -2.69 -0.07 3.60
C GLY A 183 -3.07 0.88 2.47
N GLN A 184 -4.18 1.60 2.60
CA GLN A 184 -4.65 2.53 1.58
C GLN A 184 -3.71 3.72 1.46
N VAL A 185 -3.57 4.18 0.22
CA VAL A 185 -2.73 5.31 -0.16
C VAL A 185 -3.58 6.50 -0.60
N LYS A 186 -2.96 7.66 -0.85
CA LYS A 186 -3.69 8.87 -1.28
C LYS A 186 -4.55 8.61 -2.52
N GLY A 187 -4.05 7.81 -3.47
CA GLY A 187 -4.79 7.41 -4.67
C GLY A 187 -6.07 6.63 -4.39
N ASP A 188 -6.17 5.90 -3.27
CA ASP A 188 -7.34 5.07 -2.93
C ASP A 188 -8.47 5.88 -2.30
N VAL A 189 -8.12 6.86 -1.46
CA VAL A 189 -9.08 7.62 -0.65
C VAL A 189 -9.41 9.00 -1.22
N GLY A 190 -8.65 9.48 -2.21
CA GLY A 190 -8.88 10.76 -2.88
C GLY A 190 -8.52 12.00 -2.04
N HIS A 191 -8.00 11.82 -0.82
CA HIS A 191 -7.56 12.90 0.06
C HIS A 191 -6.19 12.61 0.69
N GLY A 192 -5.54 13.65 1.23
CA GLY A 192 -4.26 13.51 1.92
C GLY A 192 -4.39 12.60 3.15
N LEU A 193 -3.35 11.79 3.41
CA LEU A 193 -3.30 10.96 4.60
C LEU A 193 -2.93 11.83 5.82
N LEU A 194 -3.67 11.69 6.93
CA LEU A 194 -3.25 12.29 8.19
C LEU A 194 -2.00 11.58 8.68
N VAL A 195 -1.02 12.37 9.10
CA VAL A 195 0.25 11.87 9.59
C VAL A 195 0.32 12.13 11.09
N CYS A 196 0.68 11.13 11.88
CA CYS A 196 0.89 11.29 13.31
C CYS A 196 2.02 12.30 13.57
N GLY A 197 1.72 13.37 14.32
CA GLY A 197 2.69 14.42 14.62
C GLY A 197 3.97 13.92 15.30
N ARG A 198 3.88 12.80 16.04
CA ARG A 198 4.96 12.20 16.83
C ARG A 198 5.80 11.17 16.07
N CYS A 199 5.18 10.16 15.47
CA CYS A 199 5.91 9.08 14.77
C CYS A 199 6.04 9.32 13.26
N LYS A 200 5.39 10.36 12.73
CA LYS A 200 5.33 10.67 11.29
C LYS A 200 4.77 9.54 10.40
N GLY A 201 4.12 8.53 10.99
CA GLY A 201 3.40 7.49 10.26
C GLY A 201 1.99 7.95 9.87
N ALA A 202 1.48 7.45 8.73
CA ALA A 202 0.12 7.77 8.27
C ALA A 202 -0.95 6.98 9.07
N CYS A 203 -1.98 7.68 9.55
CA CYS A 203 -3.06 7.14 10.40
C CYS A 203 -4.45 7.41 9.80
N CYS A 204 -5.33 6.41 9.78
CA CYS A 204 -6.71 6.53 9.27
C CYS A 204 -7.54 7.55 10.06
N VAL A 205 -8.40 8.30 9.36
CA VAL A 205 -9.42 9.18 9.99
C VAL A 205 -10.71 8.41 10.32
N ASN A 206 -11.00 7.30 9.61
CA ASN A 206 -12.30 6.63 9.67
C ASN A 206 -12.60 5.79 10.93
N VAL A 207 -11.71 5.77 11.93
CA VAL A 207 -12.01 5.14 13.24
C VAL A 207 -12.50 6.19 14.26
N ILE A 208 -12.48 7.49 13.94
CA ILE A 208 -12.88 8.54 14.90
C ILE A 208 -14.33 9.03 14.68
N ILE A 209 -14.93 8.86 13.49
CA ILE A 209 -16.24 9.48 13.16
C ILE A 209 -17.33 8.43 12.89
N GLY A 210 -17.50 7.48 13.82
CA GLY A 210 -18.51 6.42 13.67
C GLY A 210 -19.22 5.98 14.96
N ARG A 211 -18.93 6.61 16.10
CA ARG A 211 -19.74 6.43 17.31
C ARG A 211 -20.19 7.81 17.78
N THR A 212 -21.48 8.07 17.63
CA THR A 212 -22.22 9.03 18.42
C THR A 212 -21.82 8.85 19.88
N ILE A 213 -20.99 9.77 20.38
CA ILE A 213 -20.67 9.87 21.79
C ILE A 213 -21.87 10.58 22.41
N ASP A 214 -22.78 9.80 22.99
CA ASP A 214 -23.61 10.34 24.07
C ASP A 214 -22.65 10.76 25.18
N LEU A 215 -22.65 12.07 25.44
CA LEU A 215 -21.87 12.74 26.46
C LEU A 215 -22.32 12.30 27.85
N ALA A 216 -21.86 11.15 28.34
CA ALA A 216 -21.84 10.85 29.76
C ALA A 216 -20.90 9.69 30.06
N VAL A 217 -19.93 9.94 30.95
CA VAL A 217 -19.11 8.94 31.65
C VAL A 217 -18.01 8.28 30.82
N PHE A 218 -16.82 8.90 30.80
CA PHE A 218 -15.56 8.16 30.88
C PHE A 218 -14.52 8.97 31.64
N LEU A 219 -14.62 8.89 32.98
CA LEU A 219 -13.54 9.22 33.90
C LEU A 219 -12.79 7.91 34.20
N LEU A 220 -11.46 8.01 34.10
CA LEU A 220 -10.40 7.18 34.69
C LEU A 220 -10.03 5.86 33.99
N GLY A 221 -8.78 5.79 33.53
CA GLY A 221 -8.07 4.51 33.36
C GLY A 221 -6.96 4.43 32.31
N ALA A 222 -5.86 5.19 32.50
CA ALA A 222 -4.50 4.95 31.98
C ALA A 222 -4.18 5.10 30.46
N ALA A 223 -3.23 6.02 30.22
CA ALA A 223 -2.31 6.14 29.06
C ALA A 223 -2.84 6.70 27.73
N GLY A 224 -3.49 7.87 27.80
CA GLY A 224 -3.09 9.10 27.09
C GLY A 224 -2.81 9.06 25.58
N CYS A 225 -3.85 9.22 24.77
CA CYS A 225 -3.78 9.94 23.50
C CYS A 225 -5.10 10.69 23.28
N LEU A 226 -5.04 12.02 23.35
CA LEU A 226 -5.80 13.00 22.56
C LEU A 226 -5.61 14.36 23.22
N MET A 227 -5.11 15.34 22.48
CA MET A 227 -5.90 16.52 22.11
C MET A 227 -5.07 17.49 21.25
N PHE A 228 -5.82 18.12 20.36
CA PHE A 228 -5.47 19.14 19.38
C PHE A 228 -4.94 20.43 20.01
N ASP A 229 -3.97 21.05 19.34
CA ASP A 229 -3.77 22.50 19.30
C ASP A 229 -2.90 22.79 18.06
N GLY A 230 -3.18 23.67 17.10
CA GLY A 230 -4.28 24.60 16.85
C GLY A 230 -4.09 25.20 15.45
N SER A 231 -5.12 25.89 14.95
CA SER A 231 -5.14 26.74 13.73
C SER A 231 -5.52 26.10 12.39
N VAL A 232 -6.82 25.84 12.17
CA VAL A 232 -7.56 26.33 10.99
C VAL A 232 -9.00 26.57 11.42
N MET A 233 -9.40 27.83 11.55
CA MET A 233 -10.81 28.22 11.67
C MET A 233 -11.46 28.04 10.30
N ILE A 234 -12.43 27.13 10.18
CA ILE A 234 -13.44 27.20 9.12
C ILE A 234 -14.66 27.85 9.76
N GLU A 235 -14.80 29.16 9.59
CA GLU A 235 -16.03 29.86 9.94
C GLU A 235 -17.14 29.44 8.96
N PHE A 236 -18.18 28.83 9.49
CA PHE A 236 -19.46 28.72 8.79
C PHE A 236 -20.37 29.87 9.25
N PRO A 237 -20.95 30.67 8.34
CA PRO A 237 -21.88 31.73 8.72
C PRO A 237 -23.21 31.10 9.16
N VAL A 238 -23.43 31.00 10.47
CA VAL A 238 -24.75 30.64 11.03
C VAL A 238 -25.55 31.93 11.21
N ARG A 239 -26.62 32.10 10.42
CA ARG A 239 -27.62 33.16 10.63
C ARG A 239 -28.32 32.95 11.99
N PRO A 240 -28.63 34.01 12.75
CA PRO A 240 -29.32 33.86 14.02
C PRO A 240 -30.79 33.51 13.78
N VAL A 241 -31.24 32.38 14.33
CA VAL A 241 -32.66 32.07 14.49
C VAL A 241 -33.10 32.69 15.81
N GLY A 242 -33.81 33.81 15.74
CA GLY A 242 -34.62 34.35 16.83
C GLY A 242 -36.09 34.30 16.44
N GLY A 243 -36.96 33.96 17.39
CA GLY A 243 -38.40 34.16 17.25
C GLY A 243 -39.26 33.06 17.88
N ILE A 244 -39.86 33.40 19.00
CA ILE A 244 -40.84 32.62 19.77
C ILE A 244 -42.26 33.04 19.30
N MET A 245 -43.24 32.13 19.47
CA MET A 245 -44.71 32.32 19.55
C MET A 245 -45.59 32.11 18.29
N ASN A 246 -46.32 30.98 18.37
CA ASN A 246 -47.78 30.81 18.39
C ASN A 246 -48.71 31.17 17.21
N THR A 247 -49.63 30.20 17.02
CA THR A 247 -51.05 30.26 16.60
C THR A 247 -51.36 30.72 15.17
N GLU A 248 -51.94 29.83 14.35
CA GLU A 248 -53.38 29.79 14.01
C GLU A 248 -53.65 28.77 12.89
N ASP A 249 -54.90 28.30 12.88
CA ASP A 249 -55.53 27.29 12.03
C ASP A 249 -55.39 27.53 10.53
N VAL A 250 -55.25 26.44 9.73
CA VAL A 250 -55.82 26.37 8.38
C VAL A 250 -56.28 24.93 8.08
N ASP A 251 -57.58 24.83 7.79
CA ASP A 251 -58.36 23.69 7.34
C ASP A 251 -57.76 22.89 6.17
N ILE A 252 -57.98 21.57 6.24
CA ILE A 252 -57.81 20.64 5.13
C ILE A 252 -59.18 20.50 4.45
N GLY A 253 -59.38 21.26 3.36
CA GLY A 253 -60.50 21.09 2.44
C GLY A 253 -60.05 20.43 1.14
N VAL A 254 -60.32 19.13 1.00
CA VAL A 254 -60.43 18.44 -0.30
C VAL A 254 -61.74 17.65 -0.31
N GLN A 255 -62.83 18.36 -0.61
CA GLN A 255 -63.76 18.10 -1.71
C GLN A 255 -64.59 19.36 -1.96
#